data_AF-A0A6B3ARM0-F1
#
_entry.id   AF-A0A6B3ARM0-F1
#
_cell.length_a   1.000
_cell.length_b   1.000
_cell.length_c   1.000
_cell.angle_alpha   90.00
_cell.angle_beta   90.00
_cell.angle_gamma   90.00
#
_symmetry.space_group_name_H-M   'P 1'
#
loop_
_entity.id
_entity.type
_entity.pdbx_description
1 polymer ?
#
loop_
_entity_poly.entity_id
_entity_poly.type
_entity_poly.pdbx_seq_one_letter_code
_entity_poly.pdbx_strand_id
1 'polypeptide(L)'
;AAVSLDGFLDDTGPERLLLSGAADFDRVDEVRASCDAILVGAGTLRADNPRLLVNSAERRAARVADGRPAYPLKVTVSGSGDLDPEAQF
;
A
#
# COMPACT_ATOMS: atom_id res chain seq x y z
N ALA A 1 4.67 5.27 -7.46
CA ALA A 1 4.91 3.86 -7.79
C ALA A 1 6.39 3.66 -8.04
N ALA A 2 6.89 2.44 -7.91
CA ALA A 2 8.22 2.05 -8.40
C ALA A 2 8.03 1.26 -9.69
N VAL A 3 8.92 1.48 -10.67
CA VAL A 3 8.86 0.84 -11.98
C VAL A 3 10.24 0.32 -12.34
N SER A 4 10.28 -0.77 -13.11
CA SER A 4 11.49 -1.25 -13.74
C SER A 4 12.01 -0.25 -14.78
N LEU A 5 13.26 -0.43 -15.24
CA LEU A 5 13.89 0.47 -16.21
C LEU A 5 13.13 0.52 -17.56
N ASP A 6 12.48 -0.58 -17.92
CA ASP A 6 11.64 -0.76 -19.11
C ASP A 6 10.16 -0.40 -18.88
N GLY A 7 9.81 0.12 -17.70
CA GLY A 7 8.51 0.76 -17.44
C GLY A 7 7.41 -0.15 -16.90
N PHE A 8 7.74 -1.34 -16.40
CA PHE A 8 6.78 -2.27 -15.82
C PHE A 8 6.66 -2.10 -14.30
N LEU A 9 5.45 -2.31 -13.78
CA LEU A 9 5.14 -2.26 -12.35
C LEU A 9 5.37 -3.60 -11.65
N ASP A 10 5.36 -4.69 -12.41
CA ASP A 10 5.44 -6.06 -11.92
C ASP A 10 5.93 -6.99 -13.05
N ASP A 11 6.19 -8.26 -12.73
CA ASP A 11 6.42 -9.31 -13.71
C ASP A 11 5.15 -10.14 -13.98
N THR A 12 5.27 -11.24 -14.73
CA THR A 12 4.17 -12.17 -15.04
C THR A 12 4.11 -13.37 -14.09
N GLY A 13 4.94 -13.36 -13.04
CA GLY A 13 5.01 -14.40 -12.04
C GLY A 13 3.86 -14.32 -11.03
N PRO A 14 3.65 -15.38 -10.25
CA PRO A 14 2.67 -15.39 -9.17
C PRO A 14 3.18 -14.70 -7.89
N GLU A 15 4.48 -14.40 -7.82
CA GLU A 15 5.11 -13.77 -6.68
C GLU A 15 5.21 -12.27 -6.89
N ARG A 16 4.95 -11.50 -5.84
CA ARG A 16 5.07 -10.05 -5.88
C ARG A 16 6.53 -9.64 -6.13
N LEU A 17 6.77 -8.86 -7.18
CA LEU A 17 8.09 -8.29 -7.44
C LEU A 17 8.38 -7.08 -6.54
N LEU A 18 9.56 -7.07 -5.90
CA LEU A 18 10.05 -5.91 -5.15
C LEU A 18 11.03 -5.10 -6.01
N LEU A 19 10.53 -4.03 -6.63
CA LEU A 19 11.32 -3.12 -7.47
C LEU A 19 12.08 -2.04 -6.68
N SER A 20 11.83 -1.92 -5.38
CA SER A 20 12.36 -0.85 -4.52
C SER A 20 13.35 -1.38 -3.48
N GLY A 21 14.30 -0.54 -3.10
CA GLY A 21 15.18 -0.77 -1.96
C GLY A 21 14.62 -0.20 -0.65
N ALA A 22 15.31 -0.45 0.46
CA ALA A 22 14.90 -0.02 1.80
C ALA A 22 14.64 1.48 1.92
N ALA A 23 15.49 2.32 1.30
CA ALA A 23 15.32 3.78 1.34
C ALA A 23 14.03 4.23 0.63
N ASP A 24 13.67 3.60 -0.49
CA ASP A 24 12.42 3.94 -1.19
C ASP A 24 11.20 3.41 -0.43
N PHE A 25 11.28 2.24 0.20
CA PHE A 25 10.21 1.76 1.08
C PHE A 25 9.98 2.68 2.28
N ASP A 26 11.04 3.19 2.90
CA ASP A 26 10.92 4.15 4.00
C ASP A 26 10.27 5.46 3.55
N ARG A 27 10.69 5.99 2.40
CA ARG A 27 10.08 7.17 1.79
C ARG A 27 8.59 6.95 1.47
N VAL A 28 8.21 5.77 0.95
CA VAL A 28 6.80 5.43 0.71
C VAL A 28 6.02 5.33 2.03
N ASP A 29 6.63 4.82 3.09
CA ASP A 29 6.03 4.75 4.42
C ASP A 29 5.76 6.15 5.00
N GLU A 30 6.70 7.09 4.81
CA GLU A 30 6.52 8.50 5.15
C GLU A 30 5.34 9.12 4.39
N VAL A 31 5.27 8.91 3.07
CA VAL A 31 4.17 9.42 2.25
C VAL A 31 2.84 8.86 2.75
N ARG A 32 2.75 7.54 3.02
CA ARG A 32 1.54 6.93 3.60
C ARG A 32 1.16 7.56 4.93
N ALA A 33 2.14 7.82 5.80
CA ALA A 33 1.89 8.44 7.09
C ALA A 33 1.40 9.90 6.98
N SER A 34 1.63 10.57 5.84
CA SER A 34 1.11 11.92 5.60
C SER A 34 -0.35 11.93 5.10
N CYS A 35 -0.82 10.86 4.48
CA CYS A 35 -2.15 10.78 3.82
C CYS A 35 -3.30 10.44 4.78
N ASP A 36 -4.51 10.87 4.45
CA ASP A 36 -5.72 10.45 5.18
C ASP A 36 -6.27 9.11 4.68
N ALA A 37 -6.07 8.81 3.39
CA ALA A 37 -6.49 7.56 2.77
C ALA A 37 -5.44 7.04 1.78
N ILE A 38 -5.46 5.72 1.56
CA ILE A 38 -4.70 5.03 0.52
C ILE A 38 -5.70 4.33 -0.40
N LEU A 39 -5.62 4.63 -1.69
CA LEU A 39 -6.47 4.05 -2.71
C LEU A 39 -5.69 3.03 -3.54
N VAL A 40 -6.33 1.89 -3.82
CA VAL A 40 -5.79 0.85 -4.69
C VAL A 40 -6.89 0.26 -5.59
N GLY A 41 -6.51 -0.30 -6.73
CA GLY A 41 -7.44 -1.05 -7.58
C GLY A 41 -7.63 -2.48 -7.09
N ALA A 42 -8.82 -3.05 -7.29
CA ALA A 42 -9.11 -4.44 -6.93
C ALA A 42 -8.22 -5.47 -7.65
N GLY A 43 -7.67 -5.14 -8.82
CA GLY A 43 -6.70 -5.99 -9.51
C GLY A 43 -5.42 -6.20 -8.69
N THR A 44 -4.86 -5.13 -8.13
CA THR A 44 -3.69 -5.20 -7.24
C THR A 44 -4.01 -5.94 -5.95
N LEU A 45 -5.23 -5.82 -5.41
CA LEU A 45 -5.60 -6.62 -4.23
C LEU A 45 -5.55 -8.12 -4.50
N ARG A 46 -6.09 -8.55 -5.63
CA ARG A 46 -6.09 -9.97 -6.01
C ARG A 46 -4.70 -10.49 -6.35
N ALA A 47 -3.85 -9.66 -6.95
CA ALA A 47 -2.48 -10.04 -7.28
C ALA A 47 -1.56 -10.07 -6.04
N ASP A 48 -1.59 -9.03 -5.21
CA ASP A 48 -0.56 -8.78 -4.20
C ASP A 48 -1.01 -8.96 -2.76
N ASN A 49 -2.33 -9.01 -2.51
CA ASN A 49 -2.93 -9.00 -1.18
C ASN A 49 -2.25 -8.01 -0.19
N PRO A 50 -2.10 -6.71 -0.55
CA PRO A 50 -1.27 -5.80 0.20
C PRO A 50 -1.97 -5.32 1.48
N ARG A 51 -1.24 -5.29 2.59
CA ARG A 51 -1.75 -4.81 3.89
C ARG A 51 -1.93 -3.29 3.97
N LEU A 52 -1.29 -2.53 3.08
CA LEU A 52 -1.34 -1.04 3.00
C LEU A 52 -1.19 -0.31 4.34
N LEU A 53 -0.20 -0.73 5.14
CA LEU A 53 0.06 -0.14 6.45
C LEU A 53 1.10 0.99 6.39
N VAL A 54 1.08 1.80 7.45
CA VAL A 54 2.25 2.55 7.93
C VAL A 54 3.03 1.62 8.86
N ASN A 55 4.26 1.30 8.48
CA ASN A 55 5.14 0.35 9.17
C ASN A 55 5.84 0.98 10.37
N SER A 56 6.35 2.22 10.24
CA SER A 56 7.05 2.89 11.34
C SER A 56 6.11 3.15 12.53
N ALA A 57 6.55 2.73 13.72
CA ALA A 57 5.82 2.96 14.95
C ALA A 57 5.78 4.46 15.30
N GLU A 58 6.88 5.16 15.06
CA GLU A 58 7.01 6.61 15.21
C GLU A 58 6.06 7.34 14.25
N ARG A 59 6.02 6.86 12.99
CA ARG A 59 5.04 7.13 11.93
C ARG A 59 3.60 7.25 12.48
N ARG A 60 3.17 6.15 13.08
CA ARG A 60 1.83 5.96 13.64
C ARG A 60 1.59 6.82 14.88
N ALA A 61 2.57 6.91 15.77
CA ALA A 61 2.47 7.71 16.99
C ALA A 61 2.28 9.20 16.67
N ALA A 62 3.01 9.73 15.69
CA ALA A 62 2.85 11.11 15.23
C ALA A 62 1.44 11.38 14.70
N ARG A 63 0.89 10.48 13.87
CA ARG A 63 -0.50 10.62 13.40
C ARG A 63 -1.51 10.69 14.54
N VAL A 64 -1.36 9.80 15.53
CA VAL A 64 -2.24 9.78 16.70
C VAL A 64 -2.11 11.06 17.53
N ALA A 65 -0.88 11.56 17.70
CA ALA A 65 -0.64 12.83 18.38
C ALA A 65 -1.30 14.02 17.66
N ASP A 66 -1.38 13.96 16.33
CA ASP A 66 -2.09 14.95 15.50
C ASP A 66 -3.63 14.74 15.46
N GLY A 67 -4.17 13.81 16.25
CA GLY A 67 -5.61 13.51 16.28
C GLY A 67 -6.11 12.69 15.08
N ARG A 68 -5.22 12.12 14.28
CA ARG A 68 -5.55 11.25 13.14
C ARG A 68 -5.49 9.77 13.55
N PRO A 69 -6.23 8.87 12.86
CA PRO A 69 -6.05 7.44 13.06
C PRO A 69 -4.62 6.99 12.76
N ALA A 70 -4.12 6.01 13.52
CA ALA A 70 -2.77 5.45 13.35
C ALA A 70 -2.50 4.93 11.93
N TYR A 71 -3.55 4.48 11.24
CA TYR A 71 -3.50 4.03 9.86
C TYR A 71 -4.40 4.90 8.99
N PRO A 72 -3.98 5.27 7.76
CA PRO A 72 -4.88 5.87 6.78
C PRO A 72 -6.07 4.97 6.46
N LEU A 73 -7.18 5.58 6.03
CA LEU A 73 -8.33 4.85 5.51
C LEU A 73 -7.91 4.06 4.26
N LYS A 74 -8.28 2.78 4.19
CA LYS A 74 -8.03 1.95 3.01
C LYS A 74 -9.23 2.02 2.07
N VAL A 75 -8.98 2.34 0.81
CA VAL A 75 -10.02 2.52 -0.22
C VAL A 75 -9.70 1.63 -1.42
N THR A 76 -10.69 0.86 -1.87
CA THR A 76 -10.55 0.02 -3.07
C THR A 76 -11.57 0.41 -4.13
N VAL A 77 -11.08 0.54 -5.36
CA VAL A 77 -11.94 0.70 -6.54
C VAL A 77 -12.14 -0.65 -7.21
N SER A 78 -13.40 -1.08 -7.33
CA SER A 78 -13.79 -2.33 -7.98
C SER A 78 -15.02 -2.10 -8.86
N GLY A 79 -15.01 -2.68 -10.07
CA GLY A 79 -16.17 -2.66 -10.95
C GLY A 79 -17.18 -3.78 -10.65
N SER A 80 -16.73 -4.89 -10.06
CA SER A 80 -17.57 -6.07 -9.82
C SER A 80 -17.92 -6.29 -8.34
N GLY A 81 -17.15 -5.70 -7.42
CA GLY A 81 -17.24 -6.01 -5.99
C GLY A 81 -16.66 -7.38 -5.60
N ASP A 82 -16.15 -8.15 -6.57
CA ASP A 82 -15.52 -9.47 -6.36
C ASP A 82 -14.17 -9.31 -5.63
N LEU A 83 -14.24 -9.36 -4.30
CA LEU A 83 -13.14 -9.20 -3.37
C LEU A 83 -13.21 -10.34 -2.35
N ASP A 84 -12.07 -10.95 -2.08
CA ASP A 84 -11.95 -11.95 -1.03
C ASP A 84 -12.15 -11.29 0.35
N PRO A 85 -13.17 -11.70 1.14
CA PRO A 85 -13.39 -11.15 2.47
C PRO A 85 -12.26 -11.47 3.45
N GLU A 86 -11.44 -12.48 3.16
CA GLU A 86 -10.27 -12.86 3.97
C GLU A 86 -8.97 -12.19 3.52
N ALA A 87 -9.04 -11.28 2.53
CA ALA A 87 -7.87 -10.50 2.11
C ALA A 87 -7.30 -9.69 3.29
N GLN A 88 -5.98 -9.53 3.32
CA GLN A 88 -5.28 -8.75 4.37
C GLN A 88 -5.43 -7.23 4.21
N PHE A 89 -6.24 -6.81 3.24
CA PHE A 89 -6.58 -5.42 2.94
C PHE A 89 -7.50 -4.86 4.02
#